data_AF-A0A2D4GK96-F1
#
_entry.id   AF-A0A2D4GK96-F1
#
_cell.length_a   1.000
_cell.length_b   1.000
_cell.length_c   1.000
_cell.angle_alpha   90.00
_cell.angle_beta   90.00
_cell.angle_gamma   90.00
#
_symmetry.space_group_name_H-M   'P 1'
#
loop_
_entity.id
_entity.type
_entity.pdbx_description
1 polymer ?
#
loop_
_entity_poly.entity_id
_entity_poly.type
_entity_poly.pdbx_seq_one_letter_code
_entity_poly.pdbx_strand_id
1 'polypeptide(L)'
;MPRLHVTYEGTIESNGQGMLQVDFANRFVGGGVTGAGLVQEEIRFLINPELIVSRLITEVLDHNECLIITGTEQYSEYTGYAETYQWARSHEDERPRDEWQRRCTEIVAIDAFHFRRFLDQFAPEKIRRELNKAFCGFSRPALPPQHLPAVATGNWGCGAFGGDSRLKALIQI
;
A
#
# COMPACT_ATOMS: atom_id res chain seq x y z
N MET A 1 -20.29 -9.73 8.69
CA MET A 1 -18.89 -9.32 8.86
C MET A 1 -18.12 -9.70 7.60
N PRO A 2 -17.20 -8.86 7.11
CA PRO A 2 -16.31 -9.25 6.02
C PRO A 2 -15.48 -10.48 6.41
N ARG A 3 -15.04 -11.26 5.42
CA ARG A 3 -14.19 -12.45 5.64
C ARG A 3 -12.75 -12.00 5.87
N LEU A 4 -12.04 -12.67 6.76
CA LEU A 4 -10.62 -12.39 7.06
C LEU A 4 -9.77 -13.63 6.77
N HIS A 5 -8.71 -13.44 5.99
CA HIS A 5 -7.58 -14.36 5.91
C HIS A 5 -6.35 -13.63 6.45
N VAL A 6 -5.62 -14.26 7.37
CA VAL A 6 -4.42 -13.69 7.99
C VAL A 6 -3.32 -14.75 7.99
N THR A 7 -2.12 -14.35 7.60
CA THR A 7 -0.92 -15.19 7.51
C THR A 7 0.31 -14.40 7.96
N TYR A 8 1.29 -15.09 8.54
CA TYR A 8 2.60 -14.52 8.88
C TYR A 8 3.64 -14.76 7.77
N GLU A 9 3.28 -15.56 6.76
CA GLU A 9 4.10 -15.88 5.58
C GLU A 9 3.55 -15.16 4.34
N GLY A 10 4.44 -14.89 3.39
CA GLY A 10 4.10 -14.26 2.11
C GLY A 10 4.19 -12.73 2.12
N THR A 11 4.00 -12.13 0.95
CA THR A 11 4.05 -10.68 0.74
C THR A 11 2.82 -10.18 -0.04
N ILE A 12 2.53 -8.88 0.08
CA ILE A 12 1.38 -8.24 -0.59
C ILE A 12 1.50 -8.39 -2.11
N GLU A 13 2.67 -8.09 -2.67
CA GLU A 13 2.93 -8.09 -4.11
C GLU A 13 2.93 -9.50 -4.72
N SER A 14 3.37 -10.51 -3.95
CA SER A 14 3.52 -11.88 -4.45
C SER A 14 2.27 -12.72 -4.23
N ASN A 15 1.65 -12.64 -3.04
CA ASN A 15 0.53 -13.49 -2.64
C ASN A 15 -0.84 -12.80 -2.75
N GLY A 16 -0.87 -11.48 -2.89
CA GLY A 16 -2.07 -10.67 -3.08
C GLY A 16 -2.42 -10.42 -4.56
N GLN A 17 -2.08 -11.33 -5.47
CA GLN A 17 -2.35 -11.14 -6.90
C GLN A 17 -3.86 -11.02 -7.17
N GLY A 18 -4.24 -10.03 -8.00
CA GLY A 18 -5.66 -9.71 -8.27
C GLY A 18 -6.43 -9.09 -7.09
N MET A 19 -5.78 -8.87 -5.94
CA MET A 19 -6.34 -8.13 -4.81
C MET A 19 -6.04 -6.63 -4.93
N LEU A 20 -6.76 -5.79 -4.18
CA LEU A 20 -6.37 -4.40 -3.98
C LEU A 20 -5.16 -4.36 -3.03
N GLN A 21 -4.00 -3.99 -3.55
CA GLN A 21 -2.74 -4.05 -2.82
C GLN A 21 -2.43 -2.71 -2.15
N VAL A 22 -2.19 -2.73 -0.85
CA VAL A 22 -1.95 -1.50 -0.08
C VAL A 22 -0.46 -1.14 -0.11
N ASP A 23 -0.20 0.09 -0.56
CA ASP A 23 1.07 0.77 -0.39
C ASP A 23 1.03 1.58 0.93
N PHE A 24 1.97 1.31 1.83
CA PHE A 24 2.08 1.96 3.14
C PHE A 24 2.77 3.31 3.00
N ALA A 25 2.06 4.21 2.33
CA ALA A 25 2.64 5.39 1.73
C ALA A 25 3.09 6.46 2.73
N ASN A 26 4.00 7.31 2.27
CA ASN A 26 4.14 8.67 2.75
C ASN A 26 3.05 9.56 2.09
N ARG A 27 2.66 10.65 2.75
CA ARG A 27 1.74 11.62 2.15
C ARG A 27 2.29 12.26 0.87
N PHE A 28 3.62 12.35 0.74
CA PHE A 28 4.30 12.56 -0.53
C PHE A 28 4.56 11.19 -1.15
N VAL A 29 3.68 10.77 -2.06
CA VAL A 29 3.67 9.42 -2.63
C VAL A 29 5.05 8.98 -3.16
N GLY A 30 5.40 7.72 -2.91
CA GLY A 30 6.71 7.14 -3.20
C GLY A 30 7.79 7.53 -2.19
N GLY A 31 7.43 8.26 -1.13
CA GLY A 31 8.30 8.57 0.00
C GLY A 31 9.71 9.00 -0.40
N GLY A 32 10.69 8.24 0.09
CA GLY A 32 12.11 8.44 -0.15
C GLY A 32 12.68 7.68 -1.34
N VAL A 33 11.87 7.20 -2.31
CA VAL A 33 12.34 6.30 -3.39
C VAL A 33 13.44 6.95 -4.26
N THR A 34 13.40 8.26 -4.44
CA THR A 34 14.44 9.03 -5.14
C THR A 34 15.50 9.61 -4.20
N GLY A 35 15.57 9.09 -2.97
CA GLY A 35 16.44 9.54 -1.88
C GLY A 35 17.04 8.34 -1.16
N ALA A 36 16.82 8.25 0.16
CA ALA A 36 17.41 7.20 1.01
C ALA A 36 16.36 6.23 1.60
N GLY A 37 15.09 6.31 1.19
CA GLY A 37 14.05 5.41 1.68
C GLY A 37 14.19 4.03 1.05
N LEU A 38 14.03 2.97 1.84
CA LEU A 38 14.10 1.58 1.37
C LEU A 38 13.23 0.64 2.21
N VAL A 39 12.03 1.09 2.55
CA VAL A 39 11.02 0.29 3.27
C VAL A 39 9.92 -0.13 2.28
N GLN A 40 8.74 -0.55 2.77
CA GLN A 40 7.71 -1.15 1.93
C GLN A 40 7.30 -0.30 0.71
N GLU A 41 7.06 1.01 0.89
CA GLU A 41 6.68 1.93 -0.20
C GLU A 41 7.79 2.03 -1.25
N GLU A 42 9.03 2.33 -0.84
CA GLU A 42 10.12 2.52 -1.78
C GLU A 42 10.50 1.23 -2.50
N ILE A 43 10.51 0.10 -1.80
CA ILE A 43 10.74 -1.21 -2.43
C ILE A 43 9.69 -1.46 -3.51
N ARG A 44 8.42 -1.15 -3.22
CA ARG A 44 7.35 -1.35 -4.21
C ARG A 44 7.54 -0.46 -5.44
N PHE A 45 7.93 0.80 -5.23
CA PHE A 45 8.23 1.73 -6.31
C PHE A 45 9.49 1.34 -7.09
N LEU A 46 10.46 0.65 -6.50
CA LEU A 46 11.65 0.16 -7.21
C LEU A 46 11.35 -1.06 -8.09
N ILE A 47 10.56 -2.01 -7.60
CA ILE A 47 10.22 -3.22 -8.38
C ILE A 47 9.11 -2.96 -9.41
N ASN A 48 8.27 -1.95 -9.20
CA ASN A 48 7.26 -1.43 -10.13
C ASN A 48 7.58 0.06 -10.46
N PRO A 49 8.66 0.37 -11.20
CA PRO A 49 9.18 1.73 -11.42
C PRO A 49 8.21 2.70 -12.09
N GLU A 50 7.18 2.21 -12.77
CA GLU A 50 6.11 3.05 -13.32
C GLU A 50 5.36 3.82 -12.22
N LEU A 51 5.36 3.34 -10.97
CA LEU A 51 4.82 4.06 -9.82
C LEU A 51 5.53 5.40 -9.58
N ILE A 52 6.83 5.50 -9.89
CA ILE A 52 7.65 6.70 -9.62
C ILE A 52 7.12 7.91 -10.39
N VAL A 53 6.53 7.72 -11.58
CA VAL A 53 5.98 8.82 -12.38
C VAL A 53 4.84 9.56 -11.68
N SER A 54 4.15 8.91 -10.73
CA SER A 54 3.09 9.55 -9.94
C SER A 54 3.60 10.80 -9.21
N ARG A 55 4.87 10.82 -8.79
CA ARG A 55 5.51 11.98 -8.13
C ARG A 55 5.55 13.23 -8.99
N LEU A 56 5.45 13.09 -10.31
CA LEU A 56 5.45 14.22 -11.24
C LEU A 56 4.12 14.99 -11.21
N ILE A 57 3.01 14.30 -10.95
CA ILE A 57 1.65 14.84 -11.17
C ILE A 57 0.74 14.78 -9.94
N THR A 58 1.17 14.10 -8.87
CA THR A 58 0.38 13.96 -7.64
C THR A 58 0.88 14.94 -6.58
N GLU A 59 0.01 15.85 -6.16
CA GLU A 59 0.23 16.71 -5.00
C GLU A 59 0.23 15.88 -3.70
N VAL A 60 0.75 16.46 -2.61
CA VAL A 60 0.73 15.83 -1.29
C VAL A 60 -0.70 15.46 -0.87
N LEU A 61 -0.89 14.22 -0.42
CA LEU A 61 -2.21 13.74 0.00
C LEU A 61 -2.68 14.46 1.27
N ASP A 62 -3.96 14.86 1.28
CA ASP A 62 -4.68 15.29 2.47
C ASP A 62 -5.35 14.10 3.19
N HIS A 63 -5.90 14.32 4.38
CA HIS A 63 -6.45 13.27 5.25
C HIS A 63 -7.60 12.45 4.65
N ASN A 64 -8.28 12.97 3.63
CA ASN A 64 -9.42 12.37 2.96
C ASN A 64 -9.12 11.90 1.53
N GLU A 65 -7.84 11.82 1.14
CA GLU A 65 -7.42 11.48 -0.22
C GLU A 65 -6.62 10.17 -0.25
N CYS A 66 -6.57 9.54 -1.42
CA CYS A 66 -5.66 8.44 -1.70
C CYS A 66 -5.27 8.49 -3.18
N LEU A 67 -4.22 7.77 -3.56
CA LEU A 67 -3.87 7.57 -4.96
C LEU A 67 -4.07 6.10 -5.33
N ILE A 68 -4.83 5.85 -6.39
CA ILE A 68 -5.03 4.50 -6.94
C ILE A 68 -4.30 4.42 -8.27
N ILE A 69 -3.46 3.41 -8.43
CA ILE A 69 -2.70 3.16 -9.65
C ILE A 69 -3.01 1.74 -10.12
N THR A 70 -3.48 1.61 -11.35
CA THR A 70 -3.80 0.32 -11.97
C THR A 70 -2.96 0.12 -13.20
N GLY A 71 -2.35 -1.06 -13.33
CA GLY A 71 -1.67 -1.46 -14.56
C GLY A 71 -0.16 -1.52 -14.50
N THR A 72 0.45 -1.19 -13.35
CA THR A 72 1.91 -1.19 -13.24
C THR A 72 2.49 -2.59 -13.32
N GLU A 73 3.56 -2.73 -14.08
CA GLU A 73 4.29 -3.99 -14.29
C GLU A 73 5.42 -4.15 -13.27
N GLN A 74 5.64 -5.38 -12.80
CA GLN A 74 6.78 -5.69 -11.93
C GLN A 74 7.98 -6.13 -12.78
N TYR A 75 9.10 -5.44 -12.62
CA TYR A 75 10.31 -5.66 -13.42
C TYR A 75 11.44 -6.34 -12.65
N SER A 76 11.37 -6.37 -11.32
CA SER A 76 12.45 -6.91 -10.48
C SER A 76 11.93 -7.76 -9.34
N GLU A 77 12.74 -8.76 -9.00
CA GLU A 77 12.64 -9.50 -7.75
C GLU A 77 13.72 -9.00 -6.78
N TYR A 78 13.46 -9.16 -5.49
CA TYR A 78 14.35 -8.68 -4.43
C TYR A 78 14.40 -9.66 -3.27
N THR A 79 15.41 -9.50 -2.43
CA THR A 79 15.48 -10.13 -1.11
C THR A 79 15.79 -9.07 -0.05
N GLY A 80 15.53 -9.40 1.22
CA GLY A 80 15.79 -8.51 2.34
C GLY A 80 14.84 -7.31 2.40
N TYR A 81 15.15 -6.40 3.32
CA TYR A 81 14.35 -5.20 3.62
C TYR A 81 15.24 -4.14 4.27
N ALA A 82 14.98 -2.85 3.99
CA ALA A 82 15.83 -1.75 4.46
C ALA A 82 17.32 -2.00 4.17
N GLU A 83 18.18 -1.95 5.18
CA GLU A 83 19.63 -2.14 5.07
C GLU A 83 20.05 -3.50 4.46
N THR A 84 19.16 -4.49 4.44
CA THR A 84 19.43 -5.83 3.87
C THR A 84 18.87 -6.02 2.47
N TYR A 85 18.20 -4.99 1.91
CA TYR A 85 17.61 -5.08 0.58
C TYR A 85 18.67 -5.34 -0.49
N GLN A 86 18.37 -6.30 -1.37
CA GLN A 86 19.18 -6.59 -2.55
C GLN A 86 18.28 -6.87 -3.73
N TRP A 87 18.62 -6.27 -4.88
CA TRP A 87 18.07 -6.72 -6.16
C TRP A 87 18.50 -8.16 -6.40
N ALA A 88 17.55 -9.04 -6.69
CA ALA A 88 17.81 -10.46 -6.89
C ALA A 88 17.98 -10.79 -8.39
N ARG A 89 16.99 -10.43 -9.20
CA ARG A 89 16.97 -10.70 -10.65
C ARG A 89 15.86 -9.89 -11.35
N SER A 90 15.89 -9.90 -12.68
CA SER A 90 14.77 -9.45 -13.52
C SER A 90 13.54 -10.31 -13.26
N HIS A 91 12.36 -9.71 -13.33
CA HIS A 91 11.07 -10.39 -13.26
C HIS A 91 10.35 -10.28 -14.61
N GLU A 92 9.77 -11.39 -15.06
CA GLU A 92 8.86 -11.40 -16.22
C GLU A 92 7.43 -11.44 -15.70
N ASP A 93 6.70 -10.33 -15.83
CA ASP A 93 5.35 -10.22 -15.30
C ASP A 93 4.33 -10.90 -16.24
N GLU A 94 3.86 -12.08 -15.82
CA GLU A 94 2.86 -12.87 -16.54
C GLU A 94 1.41 -12.48 -16.17
N ARG A 95 1.19 -11.48 -15.30
CA ARG A 95 -0.16 -11.07 -14.90
C ARG A 95 -0.99 -10.68 -16.13
N PRO A 96 -2.26 -11.11 -16.20
CA PRO A 96 -3.11 -10.82 -17.35
C PRO A 96 -3.33 -9.31 -17.49
N ARG A 97 -3.72 -8.90 -18.70
CA ARG A 97 -4.15 -7.53 -18.98
C ARG A 97 -5.66 -7.47 -19.07
N ASP A 98 -6.24 -6.36 -18.62
CA ASP A 98 -7.66 -6.08 -18.77
C ASP A 98 -8.00 -5.58 -20.19
N GLU A 99 -9.28 -5.26 -20.43
CA GLU A 99 -9.77 -4.75 -21.72
C GLU A 99 -9.09 -3.44 -22.16
N TRP A 100 -8.51 -2.68 -21.22
CA TRP A 100 -7.79 -1.44 -21.49
C TRP A 100 -6.26 -1.65 -21.58
N GLN A 101 -5.82 -2.90 -21.68
CA GLN A 101 -4.42 -3.29 -21.79
C GLN A 101 -3.58 -2.96 -20.54
N ARG A 102 -4.21 -2.74 -19.38
CA ARG A 102 -3.53 -2.53 -18.10
C ARG A 102 -3.26 -3.89 -17.46
N ARG A 103 -2.10 -4.09 -16.84
CA ARG A 103 -1.87 -5.28 -15.99
C ARG A 103 -2.94 -5.34 -14.90
N CYS A 104 -3.44 -6.53 -14.57
CA CYS A 104 -4.38 -6.76 -13.48
C CYS A 104 -3.69 -6.65 -12.11
N THR A 105 -3.16 -5.47 -11.82
CA THR A 105 -2.51 -5.08 -10.57
C THR A 105 -3.05 -3.70 -10.21
N GLU A 106 -3.73 -3.63 -9.06
CA GLU A 106 -4.26 -2.39 -8.52
C GLU A 106 -3.59 -2.13 -7.17
N ILE A 107 -2.96 -0.95 -7.06
CA ILE A 107 -2.24 -0.51 -5.88
C ILE A 107 -2.92 0.77 -5.37
N VAL A 108 -3.09 0.86 -4.06
CA VAL A 108 -3.60 2.08 -3.41
C VAL A 108 -2.60 2.60 -2.38
N ALA A 109 -2.17 3.84 -2.58
CA ALA A 109 -1.32 4.58 -1.66
C ALA A 109 -2.20 5.28 -0.61
N ILE A 110 -2.05 4.87 0.65
CA ILE A 110 -2.67 5.52 1.81
C ILE A 110 -1.62 5.81 2.88
N ASP A 111 -1.52 7.07 3.29
CA ASP A 111 -0.55 7.50 4.29
C ASP A 111 -1.08 7.34 5.70
N ALA A 112 -0.37 6.61 6.57
CA ALA A 112 -0.68 6.52 7.99
C ALA A 112 -0.23 7.79 8.74
N PHE A 113 -0.84 8.06 9.90
CA PHE A 113 -0.35 9.14 10.76
C PHE A 113 0.97 8.71 11.42
N HIS A 114 1.96 9.61 11.48
CA HIS A 114 3.22 9.36 12.19
C HIS A 114 3.06 9.71 13.69
N PHE A 115 3.08 8.70 14.55
CA PHE A 115 2.95 8.85 16.00
C PHE A 115 4.31 8.91 16.68
N ARG A 116 4.66 10.08 17.22
CA ARG A 116 5.88 10.27 18.03
C ARG A 116 5.71 9.80 19.48
N ARG A 117 4.46 9.74 19.96
CA ARG A 117 4.10 9.20 21.28
C ARG A 117 3.10 8.07 21.08
N PHE A 118 3.42 6.90 21.60
CA PHE A 118 2.64 5.68 21.37
C PHE A 118 1.16 5.83 21.77
N LEU A 119 0.85 6.58 22.83
CA LEU A 119 -0.53 6.72 23.31
C LEU A 119 -1.41 7.67 22.47
N ASP A 120 -0.82 8.53 21.64
CA ASP A 120 -1.57 9.52 20.86
C ASP A 120 -2.51 8.86 19.83
N GLN A 121 -2.17 7.65 19.37
CA GLN A 121 -2.96 6.92 18.38
C GLN A 121 -4.33 6.44 18.88
N PHE A 122 -4.52 6.34 20.20
CA PHE A 122 -5.77 5.90 20.80
C PHE A 122 -6.78 7.04 20.98
N ALA A 123 -6.38 8.28 20.67
CA ALA A 123 -7.30 9.41 20.72
C ALA A 123 -8.39 9.26 19.64
N PRO A 124 -9.68 9.49 19.96
CA PRO A 124 -10.79 9.24 19.03
C PRO A 124 -10.65 9.93 17.66
N GLU A 125 -10.10 11.14 17.64
CA GLU A 125 -9.85 11.89 16.41
C GLU A 125 -8.76 11.26 15.54
N LYS A 126 -7.75 10.62 16.15
CA LYS A 126 -6.69 9.91 15.43
C LYS A 126 -7.20 8.58 14.89
N ILE A 127 -7.96 7.82 15.69
CA ILE A 127 -8.63 6.59 15.23
C ILE A 127 -9.55 6.93 14.05
N ARG A 128 -10.38 7.96 14.16
CA ARG A 128 -11.29 8.39 13.08
C ARG A 128 -10.55 8.82 11.82
N ARG A 129 -9.41 9.51 11.95
CA ARG A 129 -8.57 9.87 10.79
C ARG A 129 -8.11 8.63 10.05
N GLU A 130 -7.59 7.64 10.76
CA GLU A 130 -7.08 6.41 10.15
C GLU A 130 -8.19 5.55 9.54
N LEU A 131 -9.35 5.47 10.19
CA LEU A 131 -10.55 4.84 9.64
C LEU A 131 -10.97 5.50 8.32
N ASN A 132 -11.04 6.83 8.29
CA ASN A 132 -11.44 7.57 7.09
C ASN A 132 -10.44 7.41 5.94
N LYS A 133 -9.14 7.39 6.26
CA LYS A 133 -8.07 7.18 5.27
C LYS A 133 -8.13 5.78 4.66
N ALA A 134 -8.25 4.74 5.49
CA ALA A 134 -8.42 3.38 5.03
C ALA A 134 -9.71 3.23 4.19
N PHE A 135 -10.82 3.80 4.67
CA PHE A 135 -12.09 3.80 3.93
C PHE A 135 -11.98 4.50 2.57
N CYS A 136 -11.30 5.64 2.49
CA CYS A 136 -11.02 6.34 1.24
C CYS A 136 -10.27 5.43 0.25
N GLY A 137 -9.24 4.73 0.72
CA GLY A 137 -8.46 3.82 -0.12
C GLY A 137 -9.20 2.56 -0.56
N PHE A 138 -10.09 2.02 0.28
CA PHE A 138 -10.76 0.73 0.03
C PHE A 138 -12.10 0.87 -0.68
N SER A 139 -12.76 2.02 -0.55
CA SER A 139 -14.07 2.25 -1.16
C SER A 139 -13.96 2.44 -2.68
N ARG A 140 -14.88 1.84 -3.42
CA ARG A 140 -15.08 2.05 -4.87
C ARG A 140 -16.57 2.32 -5.13
N PRO A 141 -17.03 3.59 -5.04
CA PRO A 141 -18.46 3.92 -5.11
C PRO A 141 -19.16 3.48 -6.40
N ALA A 142 -18.41 3.34 -7.50
CA ALA A 142 -18.94 2.95 -8.80
C ALA A 142 -19.09 1.43 -8.99
N LEU A 143 -18.61 0.61 -8.05
CA LEU A 143 -18.62 -0.85 -8.18
C LEU A 143 -19.55 -1.51 -7.14
N PRO A 144 -20.36 -2.50 -7.54
CA PRO A 144 -21.13 -3.28 -6.58
C PRO A 144 -20.20 -4.13 -5.71
N PRO A 145 -20.56 -4.40 -4.44
CA PRO A 145 -19.70 -5.12 -3.50
C PRO A 145 -19.19 -6.49 -3.99
N GLN A 146 -19.97 -7.22 -4.79
CA GLN A 146 -19.57 -8.52 -5.33
C GLN A 146 -18.43 -8.47 -6.35
N HIS A 147 -18.13 -7.30 -6.90
CA HIS A 147 -17.04 -7.09 -7.87
C HIS A 147 -15.80 -6.47 -7.24
N LEU A 148 -15.83 -6.18 -5.93
CA LEU A 148 -14.67 -5.67 -5.22
C LEU A 148 -13.70 -6.81 -4.93
N PRO A 149 -12.41 -6.67 -5.29
CA PRO A 149 -11.40 -7.61 -4.85
C PRO A 149 -11.23 -7.53 -3.33
N ALA A 150 -10.65 -8.58 -2.74
CA ALA A 150 -10.17 -8.51 -1.36
C ALA A 150 -9.06 -7.45 -1.23
N VAL A 151 -8.82 -6.95 -0.01
CA VAL A 151 -7.71 -6.05 0.30
C VAL A 151 -6.51 -6.88 0.75
N ALA A 152 -5.39 -6.77 0.05
CA ALA A 152 -4.10 -7.32 0.46
C ALA A 152 -3.30 -6.22 1.18
N THR A 153 -3.27 -6.31 2.52
CA THR A 153 -2.64 -5.31 3.40
C THR A 153 -1.84 -6.02 4.51
N GLY A 154 -1.35 -5.25 5.49
CA GLY A 154 -0.62 -5.74 6.64
C GLY A 154 -0.46 -4.67 7.73
N ASN A 155 0.76 -4.55 8.26
CA ASN A 155 1.10 -3.67 9.37
C ASN A 155 1.26 -2.18 8.95
N TRP A 156 0.22 -1.63 8.30
CA TRP A 156 0.16 -0.25 7.81
C TRP A 156 0.50 0.77 8.91
N GLY A 157 1.55 1.56 8.70
CA GLY A 157 1.98 2.62 9.64
C GLY A 157 2.63 2.13 10.94
N CYS A 158 2.98 0.84 11.07
CA CYS A 158 3.47 0.28 12.34
C CYS A 158 5.00 0.23 12.47
N GLY A 159 5.73 0.37 11.37
CA GLY A 159 7.20 0.43 11.37
C GLY A 159 7.71 1.83 11.72
N ALA A 160 8.27 2.52 10.73
CA ALA A 160 8.83 3.86 10.91
C ALA A 160 7.84 4.92 11.46
N PHE A 161 6.53 4.66 11.43
CA PHE A 161 5.48 5.60 11.80
C PHE A 161 4.92 5.37 13.22
N GLY A 162 5.36 4.32 13.93
CA GLY A 162 5.09 4.13 15.36
C GLY A 162 3.67 3.67 15.73
N GLY A 163 2.87 3.22 14.76
CA GLY A 163 1.54 2.65 15.03
C GLY A 163 1.57 1.29 15.72
N ASP A 164 0.54 0.99 16.51
CA ASP A 164 0.29 -0.34 17.07
C ASP A 164 -0.39 -1.23 16.02
N SER A 165 0.22 -2.39 15.74
CA SER A 165 -0.25 -3.31 14.69
C SER A 165 -1.61 -3.94 15.00
N ARG A 166 -1.97 -4.12 16.27
CA ARG A 166 -3.28 -4.69 16.64
C ARG A 166 -4.40 -3.68 16.45
N LEU A 167 -4.16 -2.42 16.85
CA LEU A 167 -5.08 -1.32 16.59
C LEU A 167 -5.24 -1.09 15.08
N LYS A 168 -4.13 -1.02 14.34
CA LYS A 168 -4.15 -0.82 12.88
C LYS A 168 -4.81 -1.97 12.13
N ALA A 169 -4.69 -3.21 12.59
CA ALA A 169 -5.44 -4.34 12.04
C ALA A 169 -6.96 -4.15 12.24
N LEU A 170 -7.39 -3.80 13.47
CA LEU A 170 -8.81 -3.55 13.76
C LEU A 170 -9.39 -2.35 12.99
N ILE A 171 -8.60 -1.31 12.74
CA ILE A 171 -9.01 -0.15 11.95
C ILE A 171 -9.25 -0.51 10.47
N GLN A 172 -8.56 -1.53 9.95
CA GLN A 172 -8.67 -1.95 8.55
C GLN A 172 -9.79 -2.99 8.31
N ILE A 173 -10.36 -3.57 9.36
CA ILE A 173 -11.44 -4.59 9.31
C ILE A 173 -12.81 -3.92 9.35
#